data_AF-A0A935E2A7-F1
#
_entry.id   AF-A0A935E2A7-F1
#
_cell.length_a   1.000
_cell.length_b   1.000
_cell.length_c   1.000
_cell.angle_alpha   90.00
_cell.angle_beta   90.00
_cell.angle_gamma   90.00
#
_symmetry.space_group_name_H-M   'P 1'
#
loop_
_entity.id
_entity.type
_entity.pdbx_description
1 polymer ?
#
loop_
_entity_poly.entity_id
_entity_poly.type
_entity_poly.pdbx_seq_one_letter_code
_entity_poly.pdbx_strand_id
1 'polypeptide(L)' 'MAWKELFSTDIGLLSLFTIGFVVVMGVYLYRFAQTHIAEDERRSHS' A
#
# COMPACT_ATOMS: atom_id res chain seq x y z
N MET A 1 28.14 -1.75 4.74
CA MET A 1 28.11 -0.43 4.08
C MET A 1 26.97 -0.29 3.05
N ALA A 2 26.11 -1.28 2.83
CA ALA A 2 25.00 -1.21 1.86
C ALA A 2 23.78 -0.39 2.33
N TRP A 3 23.56 -0.26 3.64
CA TRP A 3 22.45 0.55 4.19
C TRP A 3 22.63 2.04 3.88
N LYS A 4 23.87 2.54 3.85
CA LYS A 4 24.13 3.95 3.54
C LYS A 4 23.91 4.27 2.06
N GLU A 5 24.24 3.37 1.14
CA GLU A 5 23.96 3.58 -0.30
C GLU A 5 22.46 3.51 -0.61
N LEU A 6 21.68 2.68 0.09
CA LEU A 6 20.23 2.60 -0.09
C LEU A 6 19.49 3.87 0.39
N PHE A 7 20.02 4.55 1.39
CA PHE A 7 19.43 5.79 1.92
C PHE A 7 20.07 7.07 1.36
N SER A 8 21.31 7.01 0.87
CA SER A 8 22.08 8.19 0.46
C SER A 8 22.17 8.39 -1.06
N THR A 9 21.80 7.40 -1.87
CA THR A 9 21.78 7.50 -3.34
C THR A 9 20.34 7.77 -3.82
N ASP A 10 20.16 8.68 -4.77
CA ASP A 10 18.84 9.09 -5.32
C ASP A 10 17.96 7.90 -5.76
N ILE A 11 18.61 6.85 -6.28
CA ILE A 11 17.98 5.59 -6.71
C ILE A 11 17.39 4.82 -5.52
N GLY A 12 18.09 4.82 -4.39
CA GLY A 12 17.66 4.13 -3.17
C GLY A 12 16.41 4.78 -2.59
N LEU A 13 16.37 6.12 -2.52
CA LEU A 13 15.21 6.86 -2.03
C LEU A 13 13.98 6.70 -2.95
N LEU A 14 14.16 6.75 -4.27
CA LEU A 14 13.07 6.50 -5.23
C LEU A 14 12.53 5.07 -5.14
N SER A 15 13.39 4.07 -4.97
CA SER A 15 12.97 2.67 -4.81
C SER A 15 12.19 2.47 -3.49
N LEU A 16 12.65 3.09 -2.40
CA LEU A 16 11.97 3.06 -1.11
C LEU A 16 10.60 3.73 -1.19
N PHE A 17 10.51 4.86 -1.90
CA PHE A 17 9.26 5.56 -2.16
C PHE A 17 8.29 4.69 -2.97
N THR A 18 8.79 4.03 -4.01
CA THR A 18 7.98 3.12 -4.85
C THR A 18 7.45 1.95 -4.04
N ILE A 19 8.30 1.29 -3.24
CA ILE A 19 7.90 0.19 -2.36
C ILE A 19 6.85 0.69 -1.34
N GLY A 20 7.08 1.84 -0.71
CA GLY A 20 6.13 2.48 0.19
C GLY A 20 4.80 2.77 -0.49
N PHE A 21 4.82 3.31 -1.71
CA PHE A 21 3.62 3.61 -2.49
C PHE A 21 2.81 2.36 -2.81
N VAL A 22 3.46 1.28 -3.25
CA VAL A 22 2.79 0.00 -3.54
C VAL A 22 2.17 -0.59 -2.27
N VAL A 23 2.87 -0.52 -1.13
CA VAL A 23 2.34 -0.98 0.16
C VAL A 23 1.12 -0.16 0.57
N VAL A 24 1.19 1.17 0.49
CA VAL A 24 0.05 2.06 0.78
C VAL A 24 -1.13 1.76 -0.13
N MET A 25 -0.90 1.55 -1.42
CA MET A 25 -1.93 1.21 -2.38
C MET A 25 -2.57 -0.16 -2.09
N GLY A 26 -1.78 -1.15 -1.72
CA GLY A 26 -2.27 -2.46 -1.30
C GLY A 26 -3.12 -2.40 -0.03
N VAL A 27 -2.67 -1.63 0.98
CA VAL A 27 -3.45 -1.39 2.21
C VAL A 27 -4.73 -0.62 1.89
N TYR A 28 -4.67 0.39 1.04
CA TYR A 28 -5.83 1.18 0.63
C TYR A 28 -6.87 0.30 -0.05
N LEU A 29 -6.46 -0.55 -1.00
CA LEU A 29 -7.35 -1.50 -1.67
C LEU A 29 -7.90 -2.54 -0.70
N TYR A 30 -7.10 -3.05 0.24
CA TYR A 30 -7.58 -3.98 1.27
C TYR A 30 -8.63 -3.33 2.16
N ARG A 31 -8.41 -2.09 2.60
CA ARG A 31 -9.40 -1.32 3.38
C ARG A 31 -10.64 -1.02 2.58
N PHE A 32 -10.48 -0.60 1.32
CA PHE A 32 -11.59 -0.34 0.41
C PHE A 32 -12.42 -1.61 0.17
N ALA A 33 -11.78 -2.74 -0.11
CA ALA A 33 -12.44 -4.02 -0.30
C ALA A 33 -13.13 -4.50 0.99
N GLN A 34 -12.51 -4.37 2.16
CA GLN A 34 -13.14 -4.65 3.45
C GLN A 34 -14.38 -3.79 3.69
N THR A 35 -14.29 -2.48 3.43
CA THR A 35 -15.43 -1.56 3.56
C THR A 35 -16.52 -1.89 2.54
N HIS A 36 -16.16 -2.20 1.29
CA HIS A 36 -17.11 -2.51 0.23
C HIS A 36 -17.78 -3.87 0.41
N ILE A 37 -17.04 -4.90 0.83
CA ILE A 37 -17.59 -6.22 1.16
C ILE A 37 -18.54 -6.12 2.35
N ALA A 38 -18.22 -5.33 3.38
CA ALA A 38 -19.13 -5.07 4.49
C ALA A 38 -20.41 -4.30 4.06
N GLU A 39 -20.33 -3.56 2.96
CA GLU A 39 -21.45 -2.82 2.38
C GLU A 39 -22.32 -3.72 1.48
N ASP A 40 -21.71 -4.67 0.77
CA ASP A 40 -22.39 -5.71 0.00
C ASP A 40 -23.09 -6.75 0.91
N GLU A 41 -22.49 -7.13 2.04
CA GLU A 41 -23.17 -7.96 3.05
C GLU A 41 -24.43 -7.27 3.62
N ARG A 42 -24.41 -5.93 3.75
CA ARG A 42 -25.59 -5.17 4.17
C ARG A 42 -26.67 -5.05 3.09
N ARG A 43 -26.32 -5.08 1.81
CA ARG A 43 -27.28 -5.03 0.69
C ARG A 43 -27.82 -6.40 0.28
N SER A 44 -27.11 -7.49 0.59
CA SER A 44 -27.53 -8.85 0.25
C SER A 44 -28.69 -9.38 1.11
N HIS A 45 -29.12 -8.66 2.16
CA HIS A 45 -30.15 -9.10 3.10
C HIS A 45 -31.46 -8.29 3.01
N SER A 46 -31.81 -7.77 1.82
CA SER A 46 -33.14 -7.20 1.52
C SER A 46 -33.96 -8.12 0.63
#